data_AF-A0A397M6E1-F1
#
_entry.id   AF-A0A397M6E1-F1
#
_cell.length_a   1.000
_cell.length_b   1.000
_cell.length_c   1.000
_cell.angle_alpha   90.00
_cell.angle_beta   90.00
_cell.angle_gamma   90.00
#
_symmetry.space_group_name_H-M   'P 1'
#
loop_
_entity.id
_entity.type
_entity.pdbx_description
1 polymer ?
#
loop_
_entity_poly.entity_id
_entity_poly.type
_entity_poly.pdbx_seq_one_letter_code
_entity_poly.pdbx_strand_id
1 'polypeptide(L)'
;MKKAGHPRPADLARAADSTTATISNWLNDHVSPAHVKAEQLFRIADAAKLDARELLYGVSGLGVGERGNTYIPSQAHLDVWQDAYELVSHLVEEKGLEIDHRRHAALDLLAFELLMDGFSRSKVIRVLTTSMT
;
A
#
# COMPACT_ATOMS: atom_id res chain seq x y z
N MET A 1 -22.37 22.89 -7.46
CA MET A 1 -21.89 22.87 -6.05
C MET A 1 -20.38 23.12 -6.08
N LYS A 2 -19.88 24.13 -5.34
CA LYS A 2 -18.46 24.49 -5.33
C LYS A 2 -17.64 23.29 -4.82
N LYS A 3 -16.58 22.90 -5.54
CA LYS A 3 -15.54 22.02 -4.99
C LYS A 3 -15.03 22.71 -3.72
N ALA A 4 -15.35 22.17 -2.55
CA ALA A 4 -14.74 22.62 -1.31
C ALA A 4 -13.24 22.36 -1.48
N GLY A 5 -12.46 23.42 -1.66
CA GLY A 5 -11.00 23.30 -1.69
C GLY A 5 -10.56 22.61 -0.40
N HIS A 6 -9.68 21.62 -0.52
CA HIS A 6 -9.09 20.96 0.65
C HIS A 6 -8.66 22.04 1.64
N PRO A 7 -9.16 22.01 2.90
CA PRO A 7 -8.86 23.06 3.86
C PRO A 7 -7.34 23.13 4.03
N ARG A 8 -6.78 24.34 3.91
CA ARG A 8 -5.33 24.52 4.00
C ARG A 8 -4.85 24.02 5.37
N PRO A 9 -3.66 23.41 5.48
CA PRO A 9 -3.16 22.89 6.76
C PRO A 9 -3.19 23.88 7.93
N ALA A 10 -3.00 25.18 7.65
CA ALA A 10 -3.10 26.24 8.66
C ALA A 10 -4.53 26.48 9.18
N ASP A 11 -5.54 26.29 8.33
CA ASP A 11 -6.95 26.44 8.71
C ASP A 11 -7.40 25.23 9.56
N LEU A 12 -6.90 24.03 9.24
CA LEU A 12 -7.08 22.83 10.07
C LEU A 12 -6.39 22.95 11.44
N ALA A 13 -5.17 23.47 11.48
CA ALA A 13 -4.44 23.70 12.73
C ALA A 13 -5.20 24.63 13.67
N ARG A 14 -5.76 25.72 13.12
CA ARG A 14 -6.61 26.65 13.88
C ARG A 14 -7.88 25.98 14.40
N ALA A 15 -8.55 25.17 13.57
CA ALA A 15 -9.78 24.49 13.96
C ALA A 15 -9.56 23.40 15.02
N ALA A 16 -8.42 22.72 14.97
CA ALA A 16 -8.06 21.65 15.91
C ALA A 16 -7.35 22.14 17.19
N ASP A 17 -7.16 23.46 17.35
CA ASP A 17 -6.33 24.06 18.41
C ASP A 17 -4.96 23.37 18.52
N SER A 18 -4.27 23.34 17.38
CA SER A 18 -3.02 22.59 17.17
C SER A 18 -2.06 23.38 16.27
N THR A 19 -0.89 22.80 15.97
CA THR A 19 0.10 23.43 15.08
C THR A 19 0.03 22.83 13.68
N THR A 20 0.40 23.61 12.66
CA THR A 20 0.49 23.11 11.27
C THR A 20 1.41 21.90 11.15
N ALA A 21 2.51 21.86 11.91
CA ALA A 21 3.42 20.72 11.93
C ALA A 21 2.74 19.47 12.51
N THR A 22 1.99 19.63 13.61
CA THR A 22 1.21 18.54 14.19
C THR A 22 0.17 18.02 13.20
N ILE A 23 -0.63 18.90 12.60
CA ILE A 23 -1.60 18.50 11.56
C ILE A 23 -0.91 17.78 10.39
N SER A 24 0.23 18.28 9.93
CA SER A 24 1.00 17.61 8.87
C SER A 24 1.46 16.22 9.28
N ASN A 25 1.89 16.00 10.52
CA ASN A 25 2.26 14.66 10.96
C ASN A 25 1.06 13.71 10.98
N TRP A 26 -0.10 14.20 11.42
CA TRP A 26 -1.34 13.42 11.43
C TRP A 26 -1.84 13.06 10.03
N LEU A 27 -1.78 13.98 9.08
CA LEU A 27 -2.28 13.74 7.72
C LEU A 27 -1.32 12.91 6.84
N ASN A 28 -0.08 12.73 7.26
CA ASN A 28 0.92 11.93 6.54
C ASN A 28 1.27 10.65 7.32
N ASP A 29 0.42 10.21 8.25
CA ASP A 29 0.59 8.97 9.02
C ASP A 29 1.94 8.88 9.78
N HIS A 30 2.53 10.03 10.14
CA HIS A 30 3.78 10.10 10.91
C HIS A 30 3.54 10.02 12.42
N VAL A 31 2.33 9.65 12.86
CA VAL A 31 1.94 9.59 14.27
C VAL A 31 1.89 8.15 14.72
N SER A 32 2.68 7.81 15.74
CA SER A 32 2.62 6.50 16.38
C SER A 32 1.37 6.38 17.26
N PRO A 33 0.49 5.38 17.02
CA PRO A 33 -0.73 5.22 17.82
C PRO A 33 -0.48 5.03 19.33
N ALA A 34 0.67 4.48 19.71
CA ALA A 34 1.05 4.26 21.10
C ALA A 34 1.26 5.56 21.90
N HIS A 35 1.47 6.68 21.21
CA HIS A 35 1.78 7.99 21.83
C HIS A 35 0.65 9.01 21.63
N VAL A 36 -0.50 8.59 21.12
CA VAL A 36 -1.63 9.46 20.83
C VAL A 36 -2.40 9.78 22.10
N LYS A 37 -2.57 11.07 22.39
CA LYS A 37 -3.54 11.55 23.37
C LYS A 37 -4.93 11.53 22.75
N ALA A 38 -5.88 10.85 23.39
CA ALA A 38 -7.25 10.71 22.89
C ALA A 38 -7.93 12.05 22.57
N GLU A 39 -7.78 13.05 23.44
CA GLU A 39 -8.32 14.40 23.22
C GLU A 39 -7.76 15.07 21.96
N GLN A 40 -6.47 14.86 21.66
CA GLN A 40 -5.84 15.41 20.47
C GLN A 40 -6.35 14.71 19.19
N LEU A 41 -6.52 13.38 19.25
CA LEU A 41 -7.06 12.61 18.15
C LEU A 41 -8.46 13.09 17.77
N PHE A 42 -9.37 13.19 18.74
CA PHE A 42 -10.76 13.59 18.47
C PHE A 42 -10.84 15.03 17.94
N ARG A 43 -10.08 15.98 18.52
CA ARG A 43 -10.06 17.37 18.01
C ARG A 43 -9.59 17.47 16.57
N ILE A 44 -8.56 16.71 16.19
CA ILE A 44 -8.03 16.73 14.81
C ILE A 44 -8.99 16.02 13.86
N ALA A 45 -9.58 14.88 14.27
CA ALA A 45 -10.57 14.14 13.49
C ALA A 45 -11.80 15.01 13.19
N ASP A 46 -12.34 15.70 14.20
CA ASP A 46 -13.48 16.61 14.06
C ASP A 46 -13.15 17.78 13.11
N ALA A 47 -11.97 18.40 13.26
CA ALA A 47 -11.52 19.48 12.40
C ALA A 47 -11.34 19.03 10.94
N ALA A 48 -10.84 17.81 10.72
CA ALA A 48 -10.65 17.20 9.42
C ALA A 48 -11.93 16.58 8.83
N LYS A 49 -12.99 16.45 9.63
CA LYS A 49 -14.23 15.72 9.29
C LYS A 49 -13.95 14.27 8.86
N LEU A 50 -13.04 13.62 9.58
CA LEU A 50 -12.67 12.21 9.39
C LEU A 50 -13.10 11.40 10.61
N ASP A 51 -13.32 10.10 10.43
CA ASP A 51 -13.46 9.20 11.58
C ASP A 51 -12.11 9.11 12.33
N ALA A 52 -12.16 9.10 13.67
CA ALA A 52 -10.96 9.06 14.50
C ALA A 52 -10.17 7.75 14.35
N ARG A 53 -10.83 6.63 14.03
CA ARG A 53 -10.16 5.36 13.76
C ARG A 53 -9.54 5.37 12.38
N GLU A 54 -10.22 5.94 11.38
CA GLU A 54 -9.66 6.14 10.04
C GLU A 54 -8.44 7.05 10.05
N LEU A 55 -8.46 8.13 10.85
CA LEU A 55 -7.32 9.04 11.02
C LEU A 55 -6.13 8.36 11.72
N LEU A 56 -6.37 7.37 12.59
CA LEU A 56 -5.32 6.72 13.38
C LEU A 56 -4.74 5.46 12.72
N TYR A 57 -5.56 4.72 11.98
CA TYR A 57 -5.22 3.40 11.44
C TYR A 57 -5.32 3.33 9.91
N GLY A 58 -5.68 4.42 9.25
CA GLY A 58 -6.05 4.43 7.85
C GLY A 58 -7.42 3.80 7.58
N VAL A 59 -7.86 3.89 6.33
CA VAL A 59 -9.15 3.32 5.89
C VAL A 59 -9.07 1.80 5.90
N SER A 60 -9.74 1.17 6.86
CA SER A 60 -9.89 -0.28 6.92
C SER A 60 -10.81 -0.76 5.79
N GLY A 61 -10.37 -1.73 4.99
CA GLY A 61 -11.22 -2.42 4.00
C GLY A 61 -10.90 -2.20 2.53
N LEU A 62 -9.81 -1.53 2.18
CA LEU A 62 -9.38 -1.33 0.77
C LEU A 62 -8.21 -2.22 0.32
N GLY A 63 -7.80 -3.20 1.13
CA GLY A 63 -6.64 -4.05 0.83
C GLY A 63 -5.31 -3.45 1.29
N VAL A 64 -4.25 -4.26 1.21
CA VAL A 64 -2.88 -3.90 1.61
C VAL A 64 -2.39 -2.75 0.74
N GLY A 65 -2.12 -1.59 1.34
CA GLY A 65 -1.64 -0.38 0.66
C GLY A 65 -2.08 0.87 1.41
N GLU A 66 -1.24 1.40 2.29
CA GLU A 66 -1.46 2.69 2.95
C GLU A 66 -1.62 3.81 1.92
N ARG A 67 -2.74 4.55 1.99
CA ARG A 67 -2.94 5.77 1.21
C ARG A 67 -2.18 6.93 1.88
N GLY A 68 -0.88 7.00 1.65
CA GLY A 68 -0.06 8.11 2.13
C GLY A 68 1.21 8.33 1.32
N ASN A 69 1.78 7.27 0.76
CA ASN A 69 2.87 7.36 -0.20
C ASN A 69 2.34 7.03 -1.59
N THR A 70 2.25 8.03 -2.46
CA THR A 70 2.09 7.81 -3.91
C THR A 70 3.41 7.33 -4.50
N TYR A 71 3.96 6.22 -3.97
CA TYR A 71 5.02 5.51 -4.65
C TYR A 71 4.39 4.81 -5.85
N ILE A 72 4.52 5.44 -7.01
CA ILE A 72 4.18 4.83 -8.29
C ILE A 72 5.47 4.17 -8.79
N PRO A 73 5.53 2.84 -8.91
CA PRO A 73 6.68 2.19 -9.50
C PRO A 73 6.88 2.71 -10.93
N SER A 74 8.13 2.80 -11.38
CA SER A 74 8.41 3.14 -12.78
C SER A 74 7.68 2.16 -13.71
N GLN A 75 7.24 2.62 -14.88
CA GLN A 75 6.50 1.77 -15.83
C GLN A 75 7.24 0.46 -16.12
N ALA A 76 8.56 0.53 -16.34
CA ALA A 76 9.37 -0.66 -16.57
C ALA A 76 9.36 -1.66 -15.39
N HIS A 77 9.37 -1.18 -14.15
CA HIS A 77 9.27 -2.06 -12.97
C HIS A 77 7.87 -2.67 -12.85
N LEU A 78 6.83 -1.88 -13.15
CA LEU A 78 5.45 -2.36 -13.14
C LEU A 78 5.23 -3.44 -14.20
N ASP A 79 5.74 -3.24 -15.42
CA ASP A 79 5.61 -4.21 -16.52
C ASP A 79 6.26 -5.55 -16.15
N VAL A 80 7.48 -5.53 -15.60
CA VAL A 80 8.18 -6.77 -15.17
C VAL A 80 7.44 -7.46 -14.02
N TRP A 81 6.86 -6.70 -13.10
CA TRP A 81 6.05 -7.26 -12.01
C TRP A 81 4.77 -7.90 -12.53
N GLN A 82 4.09 -7.27 -13.49
CA GLN A 82 2.89 -7.83 -14.12
C GLN A 82 3.21 -9.12 -14.89
N ASP A 83 4.31 -9.14 -15.65
CA ASP A 83 4.80 -10.34 -16.35
C ASP A 83 5.10 -11.49 -15.37
N ALA A 84 5.72 -11.17 -14.23
CA ALA A 84 6.01 -12.15 -13.17
C ALA A 84 4.72 -12.76 -12.59
N TYR A 85 3.75 -11.91 -12.24
CA TYR A 85 2.47 -12.32 -11.69
C TYR A 85 1.66 -13.18 -12.68
N GLU A 86 1.57 -12.75 -13.94
CA GLU A 86 0.86 -13.48 -14.99
C GLU A 86 1.51 -14.84 -15.25
N LEU A 87 2.84 -14.91 -15.26
CA LEU A 87 3.59 -16.16 -15.42
C LEU A 87 3.29 -17.17 -14.30
N VAL A 88 3.31 -16.73 -13.04
CA VAL A 88 3.04 -17.61 -11.89
C VAL A 88 1.58 -18.05 -11.90
N SER A 89 0.64 -17.13 -12.12
CA SER A 89 -0.79 -17.43 -12.16
C SER A 89 -1.11 -18.49 -13.21
N HIS A 90 -0.55 -18.36 -14.43
CA HIS A 90 -0.72 -19.37 -15.48
C HIS A 90 -0.13 -20.72 -15.12
N LEU A 91 1.05 -20.76 -14.49
CA LEU A 91 1.67 -22.04 -14.09
C LEU A 91 0.87 -22.74 -12.99
N VAL A 92 0.31 -21.98 -12.04
CA VAL A 92 -0.56 -22.49 -10.98
C VAL A 92 -1.84 -23.08 -11.57
N GLU A 93 -2.47 -22.35 -12.50
CA GLU A 93 -3.67 -22.78 -13.22
C GLU A 93 -3.40 -24.01 -14.09
N GLU A 94 -2.35 -23.99 -14.90
CA GLU A 94 -1.96 -25.11 -15.80
C GLU A 94 -1.70 -26.41 -15.03
N LYS A 95 -1.15 -26.29 -13.81
CA LYS A 95 -0.87 -27.44 -12.94
C LYS A 95 -2.04 -27.83 -12.03
N GLY A 96 -3.13 -27.06 -12.02
CA GLY A 96 -4.27 -27.27 -11.13
C GLY A 96 -3.88 -27.21 -9.64
N LEU A 97 -2.93 -26.34 -9.28
CA LEU A 97 -2.46 -26.23 -7.90
C LEU A 97 -3.35 -25.27 -7.11
N GLU A 98 -3.79 -25.71 -5.93
CA GLU A 98 -4.31 -24.79 -4.92
C GLU A 98 -3.18 -24.37 -3.99
N ILE A 99 -2.79 -23.10 -4.08
CA ILE A 99 -1.77 -22.50 -3.21
C ILE A 99 -2.35 -21.34 -2.42
N ASP A 100 -1.89 -21.17 -1.17
CA ASP A 100 -2.29 -20.02 -0.37
C ASP A 100 -1.66 -18.71 -0.89
N HIS A 101 -2.20 -17.58 -0.46
CA HIS A 101 -1.70 -16.25 -0.88
C HIS A 101 -0.23 -16.04 -0.54
N ARG A 102 0.26 -16.61 0.56
CA ARG A 102 1.65 -16.45 0.99
C ARG A 102 2.60 -17.19 0.04
N ARG A 103 2.23 -18.38 -0.39
CA ARG A 103 2.99 -19.18 -1.35
C ARG A 103 2.96 -18.54 -2.73
N HIS A 104 1.82 -18.02 -3.15
CA HIS A 104 1.69 -17.28 -4.41
C HIS A 104 2.63 -16.07 -4.43
N ALA A 105 2.58 -15.23 -3.39
CA ALA A 105 3.42 -14.04 -3.28
C ALA A 105 4.92 -14.38 -3.29
N ALA A 106 5.34 -15.49 -2.68
CA ALA A 106 6.73 -15.94 -2.71
C ALA A 106 7.18 -16.35 -4.12
N LEU A 107 6.31 -16.97 -4.91
CA LEU A 107 6.58 -17.35 -6.29
C LEU A 107 6.60 -16.11 -7.21
N ASP A 108 5.67 -15.17 -7.01
CA ASP A 108 5.64 -13.90 -7.75
C ASP A 108 6.93 -13.09 -7.52
N LEU A 109 7.39 -13.02 -6.27
CA LEU A 109 8.63 -12.33 -5.92
C LEU A 109 9.84 -13.00 -6.58
N LEU A 110 9.93 -14.32 -6.52
CA LEU A 110 11.01 -15.07 -7.18
C LEU A 110 11.01 -14.85 -8.70
N ALA A 111 9.84 -14.89 -9.33
CA ALA A 111 9.70 -14.63 -10.76
C ALA A 111 10.15 -13.21 -11.11
N PHE A 112 9.70 -12.23 -10.32
CA PHE A 112 10.05 -10.83 -10.49
C PHE A 112 11.56 -10.58 -10.38
N GLU A 113 12.21 -11.09 -9.33
CA GLU A 113 13.66 -10.94 -9.12
C GLU A 113 14.46 -11.52 -10.30
N LEU A 114 14.10 -12.72 -10.77
CA LEU A 114 14.79 -13.35 -11.89
C LEU A 114 14.59 -12.59 -13.22
N LEU A 115 13.39 -12.06 -13.47
CA LEU A 115 13.13 -11.25 -14.67
C LEU A 115 13.87 -9.92 -14.60
N MET A 116 13.91 -9.26 -13.43
CA MET A 116 14.69 -8.05 -13.19
C MET A 116 16.19 -8.28 -13.38
N ASP A 117 16.70 -9.45 -13.00
CA ASP A 117 18.09 -9.87 -13.23
C ASP A 117 18.38 -10.27 -14.70
N GLY A 118 17.39 -10.17 -15.59
CA GLY A 118 17.55 -10.41 -17.03
C GLY A 118 17.52 -11.88 -17.44
N PHE A 119 16.97 -12.77 -16.61
CA PHE A 119 16.81 -14.18 -16.97
C PHE A 119 15.71 -14.34 -18.03
N SER A 120 15.92 -15.26 -18.99
CA SER A 120 14.90 -15.55 -19.99
C SER A 120 13.68 -16.22 -19.38
N ARG A 121 12.49 -15.93 -19.93
CA ARG A 121 11.20 -16.49 -19.46
C ARG A 121 11.23 -18.02 -19.33
N SER A 122 11.82 -18.73 -20.28
CA SER A 122 11.95 -20.20 -20.22
C SER A 122 12.80 -20.68 -19.02
N LYS A 123 13.84 -19.93 -18.65
CA LYS A 123 14.67 -20.25 -17.47
C LYS A 123 13.90 -19.98 -16.18
N VAL A 124 13.17 -18.86 -16.12
CA VAL A 124 12.30 -18.53 -14.98
C VAL A 124 11.23 -19.61 -14.79
N ILE A 125 10.53 -20.02 -15.86
CA ILE A 125 9.52 -21.10 -15.81
C ILE A 125 10.11 -22.39 -15.23
N ARG A 126 11.32 -22.78 -15.64
CA ARG A 126 11.97 -23.99 -15.12
C ARG A 126 12.23 -23.89 -13.62
N VAL A 127 12.68 -22.74 -13.13
CA VAL A 127 12.93 -22.51 -11.70
C VAL A 127 11.63 -22.53 -10.91
N LEU A 128 10.59 -21.84 -11.40
CA LEU A 128 9.27 -21.81 -10.77
C LEU A 128 8.65 -23.21 -10.70
N THR A 129 8.70 -23.96 -11.80
CA THR A 129 8.18 -25.33 -11.87
C THR A 129 8.84 -26.24 -10.83
N THR A 130 10.17 -26.10 -10.63
CA THR A 130 10.92 -26.85 -9.62
C THR A 130 10.60 -26.39 -8.19
N SER A 131 10.22 -25.13 -8.02
CA SER A 131 9.83 -24.57 -6.73
C SER A 131 8.38 -24.91 -6.36
N MET A 132 7.58 -25.37 -7.32
CA MET A 132 6.16 -25.73 -7.15
C MET A 132 5.94 -27.22 -6.87
N THR A 133 6.93 -28.08 -7.12
CA THR A 133 6.97 -29.49 -6.67
C THR A 133 7.27 -29.59 -5.19
#